data_AF-A0A838RLR3-F1
#
_entry.id   AF-A0A838RLR3-F1
#
_cell.length_a   1.000
_cell.length_b   1.000
_cell.length_c   1.000
_cell.angle_alpha   90.00
_cell.angle_beta   90.00
_cell.angle_gamma   90.00
#
_symmetry.space_group_name_H-M   'P 1'
#
loop_
_entity.id
_entity.type
_entity.pdbx_description
1 polymer ?
#
loop_
_entity_poly.entity_id
_entity_poly.type
_entity_poly.pdbx_seq_one_letter_code
_entity_poly.pdbx_strand_id
1 'polypeptide(L)'
;EEFIQHIQESLELLATLDHEYLASNPLVIEYPFEQHPALLEIVRLDAAGAMLAKSARGEALLANLFTLRQTTWFARARAGEVYLSGLQVAANGEPYQILAVPAPDGGVVAGRLSLRVLWEVVAGLGFGRTGQAYVIDQEGRIVAHSNPDVVFANTSIQDRPEFNSLLEGATISRGYENFQKVRVVGVSTPIGAGTNWTVITELAQIEAYAVTRSALLLLGGGMLLFGVVIMILTTRLLERLIFAPMERLRLGEERIGRGDLSHRIVVTQQNEIGMVSEAFNEMAEQLGTREKELAAQAEELRVAKEAADTANRAKSTFLANMSHELRTPLNAVIGYSEILLMGINGPLNEECQEDVQAIRDNGRHLLRLISDVLDLAKIEAGRMSLVKELVYVSTLIDEIKTANMGLLHKKPIQLMIEVEEGLPPLVGDHLRLSQVLTNLLSNAVKFTEHGTIVLRAYRTGDKVALEVEDSGIGMSEESLEAIFEEFRQVDPSQARRAQGTGLGLAISRHLIQMHGGEIDVRSELGKGSTFTIRLPLERAEVRI
;
A
#
# COMPACT_ATOMS: atom_id res chain seq x y z
N GLU A 1 30.64 -70.57 36.57
CA GLU A 1 29.96 -71.88 36.64
C GLU A 1 30.95 -73.02 36.73
N GLU A 2 31.85 -73.18 35.75
CA GLU A 2 32.91 -74.22 35.78
C GLU A 2 33.64 -74.28 37.13
N PHE A 3 33.99 -73.12 37.72
CA PHE A 3 34.64 -73.05 39.03
C PHE A 3 33.90 -73.78 40.16
N ILE A 4 32.57 -73.61 40.29
CA ILE A 4 31.79 -74.29 41.35
C ILE A 4 31.61 -75.76 41.02
N GLN A 5 31.40 -76.09 39.73
CA GLN A 5 31.20 -77.46 39.28
C GLN A 5 32.43 -78.34 39.53
N HIS A 6 33.64 -77.87 39.18
CA HIS A 6 34.87 -78.66 39.42
C HIS A 6 35.13 -78.90 40.91
N ILE A 7 34.76 -77.95 41.77
CA ILE A 7 34.87 -78.13 43.23
C ILE A 7 33.82 -79.12 43.72
N GLN A 8 32.58 -79.03 43.21
CA GLN A 8 31.53 -80.00 43.52
C GLN A 8 31.95 -81.43 43.16
N GLU A 9 32.45 -81.65 41.94
CA GLU A 9 32.92 -82.97 41.48
C GLU A 9 34.05 -83.51 42.39
N SER A 10 34.94 -82.62 42.85
CA SER A 10 36.01 -82.99 43.79
C SER A 10 35.48 -83.37 45.18
N LEU A 11 34.46 -82.67 45.68
CA LEU A 11 33.80 -83.01 46.93
C LEU A 11 32.97 -84.29 46.83
N GLU A 12 32.31 -84.52 45.69
CA GLU A 12 31.56 -85.76 45.39
C GLU A 12 32.48 -86.97 45.31
N LEU A 13 33.65 -86.82 44.68
CA LEU A 13 34.68 -87.87 44.67
C LEU A 13 35.11 -88.21 46.11
N LEU A 14 35.42 -87.19 46.93
CA LEU A 14 35.67 -87.41 48.36
C LEU A 14 34.47 -88.06 49.07
N ALA A 15 33.26 -87.77 48.61
CA ALA A 15 32.06 -88.28 49.25
C ALA A 15 31.86 -89.79 49.09
N THR A 16 32.45 -90.38 48.04
CA THR A 16 32.42 -91.82 47.75
C THR A 16 33.45 -92.63 48.53
N LEU A 17 34.42 -91.99 49.19
CA LEU A 17 35.45 -92.67 49.97
C LEU A 17 34.90 -93.13 51.32
N ASP A 18 35.19 -94.38 51.68
CA ASP A 18 34.76 -94.98 52.93
C ASP A 18 35.49 -94.39 54.15
N HIS A 19 34.82 -94.41 55.31
CA HIS A 19 35.31 -93.82 56.55
C HIS A 19 36.65 -94.45 57.00
N GLU A 20 36.79 -95.78 56.91
CA GLU A 20 38.03 -96.47 57.28
C GLU A 20 39.21 -96.07 56.38
N TYR A 21 38.95 -95.81 55.10
CA TYR A 21 39.95 -95.38 54.14
C TYR A 21 40.43 -93.96 54.43
N LEU A 22 39.51 -93.04 54.73
CA LEU A 22 39.83 -91.66 55.12
C LEU A 22 40.58 -91.60 56.46
N ALA A 23 40.22 -92.48 57.42
CA ALA A 23 40.93 -92.57 58.69
C ALA A 23 42.37 -93.10 58.53
N SER A 24 42.59 -94.01 57.58
CA SER A 24 43.91 -94.61 57.30
C SER A 24 44.77 -93.75 56.38
N ASN A 25 44.16 -92.88 55.56
CA ASN A 25 44.84 -92.03 54.58
C ASN A 25 44.42 -90.55 54.74
N PRO A 26 44.81 -89.89 55.84
CA PRO A 26 44.36 -88.52 56.16
C PRO A 26 44.77 -87.47 55.13
N LEU A 27 45.79 -87.73 54.31
CA LEU A 27 46.24 -86.80 53.25
C LEU A 27 45.26 -86.72 52.05
N VAL A 28 44.37 -87.70 51.87
CA VAL A 28 43.45 -87.72 50.72
C VAL A 28 42.46 -86.56 50.77
N ILE A 29 42.05 -86.13 51.97
CA ILE A 29 41.16 -84.96 52.14
C ILE A 29 41.85 -83.62 51.81
N GLU A 30 43.19 -83.61 51.74
CA GLU A 30 43.97 -82.43 51.35
C GLU A 30 44.09 -82.27 49.83
N TYR A 31 43.87 -83.34 49.06
CA TYR A 31 44.06 -83.33 47.61
C TYR A 31 43.22 -82.27 46.86
N PRO A 32 41.93 -82.04 47.19
CA PRO A 32 41.16 -80.99 46.51
C PRO A 32 41.72 -79.58 46.74
N PHE A 33 42.44 -79.34 47.83
CA PHE A 33 43.06 -78.05 48.08
C PHE A 33 44.17 -77.73 47.06
N GLU A 34 44.91 -78.73 46.57
CA GLU A 34 45.95 -78.54 45.55
C GLU A 34 45.35 -78.13 44.21
N GLN A 35 44.21 -78.71 43.85
CA GLN A 35 43.51 -78.41 42.60
C GLN A 35 42.68 -77.13 42.68
N HIS A 36 42.15 -76.79 43.86
CA HIS A 36 41.22 -75.67 44.06
C HIS A 36 41.73 -74.71 45.13
N PRO A 37 42.51 -73.67 44.74
CA PRO A 37 43.08 -72.69 45.68
C PRO A 37 42.04 -71.94 46.52
N ALA A 38 40.81 -71.80 45.99
CA ALA A 38 39.73 -71.11 46.66
C ALA A 38 39.12 -71.89 47.82
N LEU A 39 39.39 -73.19 47.93
CA LEU A 39 38.81 -74.01 48.97
C LEU A 39 39.62 -73.81 50.28
N LEU A 40 38.94 -73.37 51.33
CA LEU A 40 39.49 -72.96 52.61
C LEU A 40 39.37 -74.04 53.68
N GLU A 41 38.36 -74.89 53.59
CA GLU A 41 38.10 -75.95 54.56
C GLU A 41 37.28 -77.06 53.90
N ILE A 42 37.56 -78.32 54.23
CA ILE A 42 36.70 -79.46 53.90
C ILE A 42 36.44 -80.23 55.19
N VAL A 43 35.18 -80.61 55.39
CA VAL A 43 34.76 -81.53 56.44
C VAL A 43 33.99 -82.70 55.83
N ARG A 44 34.27 -83.90 56.33
CA ARG A 44 33.50 -85.12 56.09
C ARG A 44 32.77 -85.49 57.37
N LEU A 45 31.46 -85.64 57.27
CA LEU A 45 30.56 -85.98 58.36
C LEU A 45 29.83 -87.30 58.06
N ASP A 46 29.53 -88.08 59.09
CA ASP A 46 28.61 -89.22 58.98
C ASP A 46 27.13 -88.80 58.98
N ALA A 47 26.22 -89.77 58.85
CA ALA A 47 24.78 -89.55 58.87
C ALA A 47 24.26 -88.94 60.20
N ALA A 48 25.00 -89.15 61.30
CA ALA A 48 24.71 -88.58 62.62
C ALA A 48 25.37 -87.19 62.82
N GLY A 49 26.11 -86.68 61.84
CA GLY A 49 26.83 -85.40 61.90
C GLY A 49 28.09 -85.44 62.76
N ALA A 50 28.65 -86.62 63.03
CA ALA A 50 29.97 -86.75 63.66
C ALA A 50 31.08 -86.56 62.61
N MET A 51 32.18 -85.95 63.03
CA MET A 51 33.31 -85.62 62.16
C MET A 51 34.18 -86.84 61.90
N LEU A 52 34.25 -87.24 60.63
CA LEU A 52 35.04 -88.36 60.16
C LEU A 52 36.43 -87.91 59.70
N ALA A 53 36.49 -86.78 58.99
CA ALA A 53 37.74 -86.18 58.56
C ALA A 53 37.56 -84.66 58.38
N LYS A 54 38.64 -83.90 58.56
CA LYS A 54 38.69 -82.47 58.27
C LYS A 54 40.06 -82.06 57.78
N SER A 55 40.10 -81.06 56.91
CA SER A 55 41.30 -80.28 56.63
C SER A 55 40.92 -78.83 56.36
N ALA A 56 41.81 -77.90 56.69
CA ALA A 56 41.59 -76.47 56.52
C ALA A 56 42.89 -75.75 56.19
N ARG A 57 42.80 -74.77 55.28
CA ARG A 57 43.81 -73.73 55.06
C ARG A 57 43.45 -72.52 55.90
N GLY A 58 44.01 -72.42 57.10
CA GLY A 58 43.74 -71.33 58.04
C GLY A 58 42.68 -71.68 59.09
N GLU A 59 41.77 -70.75 59.37
CA GLU A 59 40.74 -70.92 60.40
C GLU A 59 39.70 -71.99 60.01
N ALA A 60 39.50 -73.00 60.87
CA ALA A 60 38.53 -74.06 60.65
C ALA A 60 37.18 -73.66 61.28
N LEU A 61 36.25 -73.19 60.45
CA LEU A 61 34.95 -72.66 60.90
C LEU A 61 33.87 -73.74 60.83
N LEU A 62 33.85 -74.57 59.77
CA LEU A 62 32.93 -75.69 59.66
C LEU A 62 33.18 -76.70 60.78
N ALA A 63 34.44 -76.91 61.15
CA ALA A 63 34.80 -77.85 62.20
C ALA A 63 34.49 -77.38 63.64
N ASN A 64 34.26 -76.08 63.85
CA ASN A 64 34.05 -75.47 65.17
C ASN A 64 32.59 -75.12 65.48
N LEU A 65 31.64 -75.47 64.60
CA LEU A 65 30.22 -75.22 64.83
C LEU A 65 29.65 -76.23 65.85
N PHE A 66 29.47 -75.79 67.09
CA PHE A 66 28.84 -76.57 68.17
C PHE A 66 27.40 -77.05 67.85
N THR A 67 26.82 -76.60 66.73
CA THR A 67 25.49 -76.98 66.23
C THR A 67 25.51 -77.44 64.76
N LEU A 68 26.55 -78.18 64.33
CA LEU A 68 26.63 -78.78 62.97
C LEU A 68 25.34 -79.48 62.52
N ARG A 69 24.65 -80.17 63.43
CA ARG A 69 23.38 -80.88 63.16
C ARG A 69 22.18 -79.98 62.85
N GLN A 70 22.28 -78.69 63.16
CA GLN A 70 21.22 -77.69 62.99
C GLN A 70 21.49 -76.75 61.81
N THR A 71 22.62 -76.90 61.11
CA THR A 71 22.92 -76.05 59.96
C THR A 71 22.09 -76.48 58.76
N THR A 72 21.63 -75.49 58.00
CA THR A 72 20.81 -75.73 56.80
C THR A 72 21.55 -76.57 55.76
N TRP A 73 22.86 -76.34 55.59
CA TRP A 73 23.67 -77.05 54.61
C TRP A 73 23.82 -78.54 54.94
N PHE A 74 23.96 -78.92 56.22
CA PHE A 74 24.06 -80.31 56.62
C PHE A 74 22.72 -81.03 56.45
N ALA A 75 21.62 -80.38 56.87
CA ALA A 75 20.28 -80.94 56.74
C ALA A 75 19.87 -81.19 55.27
N ARG A 76 20.19 -80.24 54.38
CA ARG A 76 19.92 -80.32 52.94
C ARG A 76 20.77 -81.39 52.26
N ALA A 77 22.09 -81.39 52.50
CA ALA A 77 22.99 -82.40 51.95
C ALA A 77 22.65 -83.82 52.42
N ARG A 78 22.30 -84.01 53.70
CA ARG A 78 21.84 -85.32 54.20
C ARG A 78 20.54 -85.78 53.55
N ALA A 79 19.68 -84.85 53.11
CA ALA A 79 18.45 -85.17 52.38
C ALA A 79 18.70 -85.56 50.91
N GLY A 80 19.96 -85.59 50.46
CA GLY A 80 20.34 -85.94 49.08
C GLY A 80 20.51 -84.75 48.15
N GLU A 81 20.41 -83.52 48.64
CA GLU A 81 20.51 -82.30 47.81
C GLU A 81 21.91 -81.69 47.87
N VAL A 82 22.52 -81.41 46.72
CA VAL A 82 23.70 -80.52 46.69
C VAL A 82 23.26 -79.13 47.11
N TYR A 83 23.89 -78.58 48.14
CA TYR A 83 23.53 -77.30 48.72
C TYR A 83 24.69 -76.32 48.65
N LEU A 84 24.47 -75.17 48.02
CA LEU A 84 25.36 -74.03 48.06
C LEU A 84 24.74 -72.95 48.98
N SER A 85 25.46 -72.52 50.00
CA SER A 85 24.97 -71.48 50.91
C SER A 85 24.99 -70.10 50.24
N GLY A 86 24.15 -69.19 50.76
CA GLY A 86 24.35 -67.75 50.51
C GLY A 86 25.70 -67.26 51.03
N LEU A 87 26.06 -66.03 50.65
CA LEU A 87 27.28 -65.36 51.09
C LEU A 87 27.32 -65.23 52.62
N GLN A 88 28.44 -65.63 53.22
CA GLN A 88 28.75 -65.44 54.64
C GLN A 88 30.08 -64.70 54.78
N VAL A 89 30.28 -64.03 55.92
CA VAL A 89 31.49 -63.26 56.20
C VAL A 89 32.13 -63.83 57.46
N ALA A 90 33.39 -64.25 57.36
CA ALA A 90 34.15 -64.75 58.51
C ALA A 90 34.50 -63.60 59.46
N ALA A 91 34.91 -63.92 60.70
CA ALA A 91 35.29 -62.91 61.69
C ALA A 91 36.48 -62.03 61.25
N ASN A 92 37.34 -62.57 60.39
CA ASN A 92 38.43 -61.85 59.73
C ASN A 92 37.97 -60.95 58.56
N GLY A 93 36.67 -60.89 58.30
CA GLY A 93 36.05 -60.14 57.21
C GLY A 93 35.99 -60.90 55.88
N GLU A 94 36.64 -62.06 55.72
CA GLU A 94 36.69 -62.71 54.40
C GLU A 94 35.34 -63.34 54.00
N PRO A 95 34.82 -63.04 52.80
CA PRO A 95 33.60 -63.64 52.29
C PRO A 95 33.82 -65.11 51.92
N TYR A 96 32.88 -65.96 52.30
CA TYR A 96 32.89 -67.36 51.92
C TYR A 96 31.50 -67.91 51.64
N GLN A 97 31.46 -69.04 50.93
CA GLN A 97 30.28 -69.88 50.79
C GLN A 97 30.58 -71.30 51.22
N ILE A 98 29.53 -72.06 51.52
CA ILE A 98 29.62 -73.46 51.90
C ILE A 98 28.93 -74.26 50.80
N LEU A 99 29.68 -75.16 50.16
CA LEU A 99 29.15 -76.16 49.25
C LEU A 99 29.12 -77.50 49.97
N ALA A 100 27.93 -78.05 50.15
CA ALA A 100 27.71 -79.33 50.79
C ALA A 100 27.13 -80.33 49.79
N VAL A 101 27.73 -81.51 49.73
CA VAL A 101 27.33 -82.61 48.84
C VAL A 101 26.94 -83.85 49.67
N PRO A 102 25.88 -84.58 49.24
CA PRO A 102 25.48 -85.82 49.87
C PRO A 102 26.54 -86.91 49.70
N ALA A 103 26.58 -87.84 50.63
CA ALA A 103 27.40 -89.02 50.54
C ALA A 103 26.57 -90.31 50.42
N PRO A 104 27.06 -91.36 49.73
CA PRO A 104 26.30 -92.60 49.57
C PRO A 104 26.01 -93.34 50.89
N ASP A 105 26.83 -93.15 51.91
CA ASP A 105 26.68 -93.72 53.27
C ASP A 105 25.69 -92.92 54.14
N GLY A 106 25.02 -91.92 53.57
CA GLY A 106 24.12 -91.01 54.29
C GLY A 106 24.84 -89.87 55.02
N GLY A 107 26.16 -89.78 54.92
CA GLY A 107 26.97 -88.67 55.41
C GLY A 107 26.94 -87.43 54.50
N VAL A 108 27.80 -86.46 54.81
CA VAL A 108 27.91 -85.19 54.06
C VAL A 108 29.37 -84.80 53.93
N VAL A 109 29.77 -84.32 52.75
CA VAL A 109 31.02 -83.57 52.56
C VAL A 109 30.67 -82.11 52.38
N ALA A 110 31.31 -81.22 53.13
CA ALA A 110 31.13 -79.78 52.94
C ALA A 110 32.48 -79.09 52.77
N GLY A 111 32.56 -78.21 51.77
CA GLY A 111 33.69 -77.36 51.48
C GLY A 111 33.35 -75.89 51.74
N ARG A 112 34.23 -75.17 52.45
CA ARG A 112 34.20 -73.71 52.58
C ARG A 112 35.00 -73.09 51.45
N LEU A 113 34.38 -72.22 50.68
CA LEU A 113 34.91 -71.61 49.46
C LEU A 113 35.17 -70.12 49.70
N SER A 114 36.39 -69.64 49.46
CA SER A 114 36.74 -68.22 49.41
C SER A 114 36.12 -67.58 48.17
N LEU A 115 35.39 -66.48 48.36
CA LEU A 115 34.90 -65.69 47.23
C LEU A 115 35.89 -64.61 46.76
N ARG A 116 37.07 -64.53 47.37
CA ARG A 116 38.12 -63.56 46.98
C ARG A 116 38.53 -63.71 45.50
N VAL A 117 38.55 -64.94 44.99
CA VAL A 117 38.86 -65.20 43.57
C VAL A 117 37.87 -64.48 42.63
N LEU A 118 36.59 -64.41 43.00
CA LEU A 118 35.59 -63.69 42.19
C LEU A 118 35.84 -62.19 42.21
N TRP A 119 36.35 -61.63 43.31
CA TRP A 119 36.66 -60.21 43.40
C TRP A 119 37.82 -59.83 42.52
N GLU A 120 38.85 -60.66 42.45
CA GLU A 120 39.99 -60.44 41.55
C GLU A 120 39.54 -60.47 40.08
N VAL A 121 38.65 -61.40 39.73
CA VAL A 121 38.04 -61.45 38.39
C VAL A 121 37.23 -60.19 38.11
N VAL A 122 36.33 -59.80 39.01
CA VAL A 122 35.45 -58.62 38.84
C VAL A 122 36.22 -57.29 38.87
N ALA A 123 37.28 -57.19 39.68
CA ALA A 123 38.18 -56.04 39.69
C ALA A 123 38.97 -55.91 38.38
N GLY A 124 39.23 -57.03 37.69
CA GLY A 124 39.85 -57.04 36.37
C GLY A 124 38.90 -56.65 35.22
N LEU A 125 37.58 -56.66 35.44
CA LEU A 125 36.57 -56.30 34.43
C LEU A 125 36.37 -54.78 34.36
N GLY A 126 37.39 -54.05 33.87
CA GLY A 126 37.30 -52.62 33.57
C GLY A 126 37.02 -52.35 32.09
N PHE A 127 36.09 -51.45 31.78
CA PHE A 127 35.81 -51.01 30.41
C PHE A 127 35.55 -49.49 30.38
N GLY A 128 36.06 -48.80 29.35
CA GLY A 128 36.06 -47.34 29.35
C GLY A 128 36.90 -46.75 30.49
N ARG A 129 36.65 -45.48 30.82
CA ARG A 129 37.34 -44.73 31.88
C ARG A 129 36.61 -44.82 33.22
N THR A 130 35.30 -45.03 33.19
CA THR A 130 34.41 -45.02 34.34
C THR A 130 33.64 -46.32 34.53
N GLY A 131 33.87 -47.33 33.68
CA GLY A 131 33.11 -48.57 33.73
C GLY A 131 33.49 -49.43 34.94
N GLN A 132 32.46 -49.99 35.57
CA GLN A 132 32.59 -50.87 36.72
C GLN A 132 31.73 -52.12 36.51
N ALA A 133 32.14 -53.22 37.13
CA ALA A 133 31.40 -54.47 37.14
C ALA A 133 31.24 -54.97 38.58
N TYR A 134 30.13 -55.62 38.85
CA TYR A 134 29.89 -56.31 40.11
C TYR A 134 28.87 -57.44 39.93
N VAL A 135 28.87 -58.37 40.88
CA VAL A 135 28.03 -59.57 40.87
C VAL A 135 27.10 -59.51 42.06
N ILE A 136 25.84 -59.88 41.84
CA ILE A 136 24.82 -59.97 42.88
C ILE A 136 24.28 -61.40 42.98
N ASP A 137 23.80 -61.78 44.17
CA ASP A 137 23.05 -63.02 44.38
C ASP A 137 21.55 -62.87 44.04
N GLN A 138 20.80 -63.97 44.21
CA GLN A 138 19.33 -64.02 44.02
C GLN A 138 18.59 -63.06 44.94
N GLU A 139 19.16 -62.77 46.10
CA GLU A 139 18.64 -61.81 47.06
C GLU A 139 19.20 -60.40 46.80
N GLY A 140 19.75 -60.11 45.62
CA GLY A 140 20.23 -58.76 45.28
C GLY A 140 21.32 -58.23 46.21
N ARG A 141 22.05 -59.09 46.92
CA ARG A 141 23.22 -58.70 47.70
C ARG A 141 24.44 -58.73 46.82
N ILE A 142 25.34 -57.76 47.02
CA ILE A 142 26.58 -57.70 46.25
C ILE A 142 27.52 -58.82 46.74
N VAL A 143 27.86 -59.74 45.85
CA VAL A 143 28.75 -60.89 46.09
C VAL A 143 30.19 -60.55 45.72
N ALA A 144 30.38 -59.75 44.68
CA ALA A 144 31.69 -59.31 44.21
C ALA A 144 31.61 -57.90 43.62
N HIS A 145 32.57 -57.04 43.90
CA HIS A 145 32.62 -55.66 43.40
C HIS A 145 34.08 -55.23 43.24
N SER A 146 34.38 -54.36 42.27
CA SER A 146 35.75 -53.86 42.04
C SER A 146 36.33 -53.09 43.25
N ASN A 147 35.44 -52.56 44.11
CA ASN A 147 35.76 -52.07 45.45
C ASN A 147 35.30 -53.07 46.52
N PRO A 148 36.21 -53.78 47.20
CA PRO A 148 35.92 -54.75 48.26
C PRO A 148 35.07 -54.22 49.43
N ASP A 149 35.22 -52.94 49.78
CA ASP A 149 34.49 -52.31 50.89
C ASP A 149 32.97 -52.35 50.70
N VAL A 150 32.51 -52.34 49.45
CA VAL A 150 31.10 -52.41 49.10
C VAL A 150 30.50 -53.77 49.45
N VAL A 151 31.29 -54.84 49.33
CA VAL A 151 30.86 -56.20 49.67
C VAL A 151 30.88 -56.40 51.19
N PHE A 152 31.92 -55.91 51.87
CA PHE A 152 32.02 -56.01 53.33
C PHE A 152 30.91 -55.25 54.06
N ALA A 153 30.38 -54.18 53.45
CA ALA A 153 29.23 -53.45 53.98
C ALA A 153 27.89 -54.21 53.89
N ASN A 154 27.88 -55.43 53.34
CA ASN A 154 26.69 -56.23 53.08
C ASN A 154 25.61 -55.45 52.31
N THR A 155 26.06 -54.67 51.32
CA THR A 155 25.21 -53.77 50.54
C THR A 155 24.20 -54.60 49.75
N SER A 156 22.91 -54.29 49.90
CA SER A 156 21.82 -54.88 49.13
C SER A 156 21.20 -53.86 48.18
N ILE A 157 20.79 -54.35 47.01
CA ILE A 157 20.14 -53.56 45.97
C ILE A 157 18.61 -53.71 45.99
N GLN A 158 18.07 -54.57 46.87
CA GLN A 158 16.62 -54.87 46.93
C GLN A 158 15.77 -53.64 47.27
N ASP A 159 16.26 -52.77 48.15
CA ASP A 159 15.52 -51.57 48.59
C ASP A 159 15.62 -50.41 47.58
N ARG A 160 16.27 -50.64 46.44
CA ARG A 160 16.54 -49.61 45.43
C ARG A 160 15.73 -49.90 44.17
N PRO A 161 14.55 -49.26 43.98
CA PRO A 161 13.65 -49.56 42.87
C PRO A 161 14.28 -49.33 41.50
N GLU A 162 15.33 -48.50 41.42
CA GLU A 162 16.11 -48.27 40.22
C GLU A 162 16.90 -49.50 39.71
N PHE A 163 17.10 -50.54 40.54
CA PHE A 163 17.77 -51.79 40.16
C PHE A 163 16.80 -52.92 39.77
N ASN A 164 15.49 -52.75 39.99
CA ASN A 164 14.49 -53.79 39.72
C ASN A 164 14.53 -54.29 38.26
N SER A 165 14.77 -53.40 37.30
CA SER A 165 14.89 -53.77 35.89
C SER A 165 16.20 -54.48 35.54
N LEU A 166 17.28 -54.31 36.33
CA LEU A 166 18.52 -55.08 36.18
C LEU A 166 18.39 -56.49 36.75
N LEU A 167 17.52 -56.68 37.74
CA LEU A 167 17.24 -58.02 38.26
C LEU A 167 16.51 -58.89 37.23
N GLU A 168 15.75 -58.28 36.32
CA GLU A 168 15.03 -58.95 35.22
C GLU A 168 15.90 -59.19 33.99
N GLY A 169 17.21 -58.89 34.04
CA GLY A 169 18.12 -59.08 32.90
C GLY A 169 17.97 -58.02 31.81
N ALA A 170 17.45 -56.83 32.13
CA ALA A 170 17.21 -55.77 31.15
C ALA A 170 18.38 -54.77 31.05
N THR A 171 18.54 -54.19 29.87
CA THR A 171 19.43 -53.03 29.68
C THR A 171 18.71 -51.74 30.13
N ILE A 172 19.25 -51.03 31.13
CA ILE A 172 18.71 -49.73 31.54
C ILE A 172 19.34 -48.62 30.68
N SER A 173 18.77 -48.39 29.50
CA SER A 173 19.22 -47.34 28.58
C SER A 173 18.93 -45.91 29.06
N ARG A 174 17.96 -45.70 29.97
CA ARG A 174 17.65 -44.37 30.53
C ARG A 174 18.62 -43.91 31.62
N GLY A 175 19.44 -44.84 32.09
CA GLY A 175 20.36 -44.70 33.21
C GLY A 175 19.72 -44.38 34.56
N TYR A 176 20.47 -44.68 35.60
CA TYR A 176 20.06 -44.63 37.00
C TYR A 176 21.21 -44.13 37.86
N GLU A 177 20.97 -43.93 39.15
CA GLU A 177 22.00 -43.53 40.10
C GLU A 177 22.57 -44.78 40.78
N ASN A 178 23.87 -45.02 40.63
CA ASN A 178 24.50 -46.20 41.22
C ASN A 178 24.78 -46.05 42.73
N PHE A 179 25.46 -47.03 43.35
CA PHE A 179 25.80 -46.99 44.79
C PHE A 179 26.73 -45.84 45.16
N GLN A 180 27.48 -45.31 44.20
CA GLN A 180 28.39 -44.17 44.38
C GLN A 180 27.69 -42.82 44.12
N LYS A 181 26.37 -42.81 43.91
CA LYS A 181 25.57 -41.63 43.56
C LYS A 181 25.93 -40.99 42.21
N VAL A 182 26.44 -41.79 41.28
CA VAL A 182 26.77 -41.37 39.92
C VAL A 182 25.70 -41.84 38.95
N ARG A 183 25.31 -40.97 38.01
CA ARG A 183 24.40 -41.34 36.90
C ARG A 183 25.11 -42.26 35.92
N VAL A 184 24.65 -43.49 35.82
CA VAL A 184 25.24 -44.54 34.97
C VAL A 184 24.20 -45.13 34.02
N VAL A 185 24.66 -45.74 32.93
CA VAL A 185 23.90 -46.70 32.12
C VAL A 185 24.40 -48.08 32.51
N GLY A 186 23.48 -49.01 32.77
CA GLY A 186 23.86 -50.35 33.20
C GLY A 186 23.19 -51.46 32.40
N VAL A 187 23.89 -52.58 32.31
CA VAL A 187 23.44 -53.84 31.71
C VAL A 187 23.67 -54.96 32.71
N SER A 188 22.66 -55.81 32.87
CA SER A 188 22.69 -56.98 33.72
C SER A 188 22.58 -58.26 32.90
N THR A 189 23.42 -59.24 33.20
CA THR A 189 23.35 -60.58 32.58
C THR A 189 23.37 -61.64 33.67
N PRO A 190 22.37 -62.53 33.74
CA PRO A 190 22.41 -63.65 34.68
C PRO A 190 23.53 -64.63 34.31
N ILE A 191 24.23 -65.13 35.32
CA ILE A 191 25.15 -66.26 35.28
C ILE A 191 24.28 -67.50 35.57
N GLY A 192 24.36 -68.53 34.72
CA GLY A 192 23.36 -69.60 34.57
C GLY A 192 22.99 -70.47 35.78
N ALA A 193 22.33 -71.59 35.48
CA ALA A 193 21.37 -72.30 36.34
C ALA A 193 21.92 -72.87 37.68
N GLY A 194 23.24 -72.85 37.91
CA GLY A 194 23.85 -73.39 39.13
C GLY A 194 24.04 -72.40 40.28
N THR A 195 24.09 -71.09 40.01
CA THR A 195 24.34 -70.06 41.05
C THR A 195 23.26 -68.99 41.14
N ASN A 196 22.52 -68.76 40.04
CA ASN A 196 21.54 -67.68 39.87
C ASN A 196 22.11 -66.30 40.28
N TRP A 197 23.39 -66.07 40.03
CA TRP A 197 24.00 -64.76 40.20
C TRP A 197 23.75 -63.90 38.98
N THR A 198 23.81 -62.58 39.14
CA THR A 198 23.72 -61.65 38.01
C THR A 198 24.96 -60.76 37.99
N VAL A 199 25.61 -60.66 36.84
CA VAL A 199 26.66 -59.68 36.60
C VAL A 199 26.00 -58.38 36.18
N ILE A 200 26.30 -57.29 36.87
CA ILE A 200 25.92 -55.95 36.46
C ILE A 200 27.18 -55.21 36.02
N THR A 201 27.07 -54.55 34.88
CA THR A 201 28.08 -53.67 34.31
C THR A 201 27.50 -52.27 34.18
N GLU A 202 28.22 -51.27 34.66
CA GLU A 202 27.80 -49.86 34.67
C GLU A 202 28.83 -48.98 33.98
N LEU A 203 28.37 -47.94 33.26
CA LEU A 203 29.22 -46.90 32.67
C LEU A 203 28.62 -45.51 32.96
N ALA A 204 29.42 -44.53 33.37
CA ALA A 204 28.91 -43.19 33.65
C ALA A 204 28.26 -42.56 32.40
N GLN A 205 27.07 -41.97 32.55
CA GLN A 205 26.33 -41.35 31.45
C GLN A 205 27.14 -40.28 30.70
N ILE A 206 27.99 -39.55 31.44
CA ILE A 206 28.86 -38.50 30.86
C ILE A 206 29.84 -39.11 29.85
N GLU A 207 30.35 -40.31 30.12
CA GLU A 207 31.22 -41.03 29.18
C GLU A 207 30.39 -41.71 28.09
N ALA A 208 29.32 -42.43 28.47
CA ALA A 208 28.46 -43.16 27.55
C ALA A 208 27.87 -42.26 26.45
N TYR A 209 27.54 -41.00 26.77
CA TYR A 209 26.96 -40.04 25.82
C TYR A 209 27.94 -38.93 25.39
N ALA A 210 29.23 -39.04 25.70
CA ALA A 210 30.21 -38.01 25.33
C ALA A 210 30.21 -37.73 23.82
N VAL A 211 30.19 -38.79 23.02
CA VAL A 211 30.19 -38.74 21.55
C VAL A 211 28.87 -38.15 21.02
N THR A 212 27.73 -38.59 21.57
CA THR A 212 26.41 -38.07 21.17
C THR A 212 26.27 -36.58 21.49
N ARG A 213 26.74 -36.16 22.68
CA ARG A 213 26.70 -34.75 23.10
C ARG A 213 27.57 -33.86 22.23
N SER A 214 28.81 -34.26 21.93
CA SER A 214 29.69 -33.46 21.07
C SER A 214 29.15 -33.38 19.64
N ALA A 215 28.62 -34.48 19.10
CA ALA A 215 27.93 -34.48 17.81
C ALA A 215 26.72 -33.53 17.78
N LEU A 216 25.88 -33.56 18.82
CA LEU A 216 24.74 -32.64 18.95
C LEU A 216 25.16 -31.17 19.00
N LEU A 217 26.21 -30.85 19.77
CA LEU A 217 26.73 -29.48 19.85
C LEU A 217 27.31 -29.00 18.51
N LEU A 218 28.06 -29.85 17.81
CA LEU A 218 28.62 -29.53 16.49
C LEU A 218 27.52 -29.34 15.44
N LEU A 219 26.53 -30.23 15.40
CA LEU A 219 25.40 -30.11 14.47
C LEU A 219 24.56 -28.86 14.77
N GLY A 220 24.23 -28.62 16.04
CA GLY A 220 23.46 -27.44 16.45
C GLY A 220 24.20 -26.13 16.15
N GLY A 221 25.49 -26.05 16.46
CA GLY A 221 26.33 -24.91 16.12
C GLY A 221 26.45 -24.69 14.61
N GLY A 222 26.61 -25.78 13.84
CA GLY A 222 26.64 -25.74 12.38
C GLY A 222 25.34 -25.24 11.76
N MET A 223 24.18 -25.69 12.26
CA MET A 223 22.86 -25.23 11.80
C MET A 223 22.65 -23.74 12.08
N LEU A 224 23.07 -23.25 13.26
CA LEU A 224 22.99 -21.83 13.59
C LEU A 224 23.86 -20.98 12.63
N LEU A 225 25.09 -21.42 12.39
CA LEU A 225 26.01 -20.71 11.49
C LEU A 225 25.50 -20.72 10.05
N PHE A 226 24.95 -21.84 9.59
CA PHE A 226 24.29 -21.95 8.29
C PHE A 226 23.08 -21.01 8.18
N GLY A 227 22.27 -20.91 9.23
CA GLY A 227 21.15 -19.97 9.30
C GLY A 227 21.60 -18.51 9.17
N VAL A 228 22.68 -18.11 9.84
CA VAL A 228 23.26 -16.77 9.72
C VAL A 228 23.77 -16.50 8.31
N VAL A 229 24.44 -17.47 7.69
CA VAL A 229 24.94 -17.34 6.31
C VAL A 229 23.78 -17.18 5.33
N ILE A 230 22.74 -18.00 5.44
CA ILE A 230 21.53 -17.87 4.61
C ILE A 230 20.90 -16.49 4.82
N MET A 231 20.75 -16.04 6.07
CA MET A 231 20.16 -14.73 6.38
C MET A 231 20.94 -13.58 5.73
N ILE A 232 22.27 -13.60 5.78
CA ILE A 232 23.11 -12.59 5.13
C ILE A 232 22.95 -12.66 3.61
N LEU A 233 22.92 -13.86 3.04
CA LEU A 233 22.79 -14.08 1.60
C LEU A 233 21.42 -13.61 1.09
N THR A 234 20.33 -13.96 1.76
CA THR A 234 18.97 -13.56 1.41
C THR A 234 18.78 -12.05 1.55
N THR A 235 19.31 -11.43 2.61
CA THR A 235 19.28 -9.97 2.77
C THR A 235 20.00 -9.27 1.64
N ARG A 236 21.21 -9.74 1.27
CA ARG A 236 21.99 -9.19 0.15
C ARG A 236 21.30 -9.37 -1.21
N LEU A 237 20.59 -10.48 -1.38
CA LEU A 237 19.83 -10.76 -2.59
C LEU A 237 18.62 -9.83 -2.71
N LEU A 238 17.82 -9.70 -1.65
CA LEU A 238 16.67 -8.79 -1.58
C LEU A 238 17.07 -7.34 -1.83
N GLU A 239 18.19 -6.89 -1.24
CA GLU A 239 18.73 -5.54 -1.45
C GLU A 239 19.00 -5.26 -2.94
N ARG A 240 19.60 -6.22 -3.65
CA ARG A 240 19.96 -6.06 -5.07
C ARG A 240 18.79 -6.21 -6.02
N LEU A 241 17.85 -7.11 -5.70
CA LEU A 241 16.75 -7.44 -6.60
C LEU A 241 15.52 -6.55 -6.42
N ILE A 242 15.29 -6.01 -5.21
CA ILE A 242 14.05 -5.28 -4.90
C ILE A 242 14.34 -3.89 -4.34
N PHE A 243 15.05 -3.77 -3.21
CA PHE A 243 15.14 -2.50 -2.48
C PHE A 243 15.94 -1.42 -3.24
N ALA A 244 17.13 -1.75 -3.78
CA ALA A 244 17.93 -0.77 -4.49
C ALA A 244 17.28 -0.26 -5.80
N PRO A 245 16.68 -1.10 -6.66
CA PRO A 245 15.89 -0.62 -7.80
C PRO A 245 14.70 0.26 -7.40
N MET A 246 13.95 -0.13 -6.37
CA MET A 246 12.81 0.65 -5.86
C MET A 246 13.23 2.04 -5.38
N GLU A 247 14.36 2.16 -4.69
CA GLU A 247 14.85 3.47 -4.24
C GLU A 247 15.30 4.35 -5.40
N ARG A 248 15.89 3.76 -6.45
CA ARG A 248 16.21 4.51 -7.68
C ARG A 248 14.96 4.99 -8.40
N LEU A 249 13.92 4.15 -8.47
CA LEU A 249 12.63 4.53 -9.03
C LEU A 249 12.03 5.70 -8.23
N ARG A 250 11.96 5.57 -6.90
CA ARG A 250 11.44 6.62 -6.00
C ARG A 250 12.18 7.95 -6.18
N LEU A 251 13.51 7.93 -6.19
CA LEU A 251 14.34 9.13 -6.39
C LEU A 251 14.19 9.70 -7.80
N GLY A 252 14.05 8.84 -8.81
CA GLY A 252 13.83 9.24 -10.19
C GLY A 252 12.47 9.94 -10.38
N GLU A 253 11.41 9.34 -9.84
CA GLU A 253 10.05 9.90 -9.82
C GLU A 253 10.02 11.27 -9.15
N GLU A 254 10.67 11.42 -7.99
CA GLU A 254 10.71 12.70 -7.28
C GLU A 254 11.40 13.81 -8.10
N ARG A 255 12.45 13.48 -8.86
CA ARG A 255 13.14 14.45 -9.73
C ARG A 255 12.29 14.85 -10.94
N ILE A 256 11.67 13.88 -11.60
CA ILE A 256 10.75 14.12 -12.71
C ILE A 256 9.56 14.96 -12.24
N GLY A 257 8.99 14.63 -11.08
CA GLY A 257 7.88 15.38 -10.47
C GLY A 257 8.22 16.81 -10.06
N ARG A 258 9.51 17.13 -9.84
CA ARG A 258 10.00 18.50 -9.61
C ARG A 258 10.29 19.28 -10.90
N GLY A 259 10.02 18.70 -12.07
CA GLY A 259 10.17 19.35 -13.37
C GLY A 259 11.44 19.00 -14.15
N ASP A 260 12.31 18.13 -13.63
CA ASP A 260 13.46 17.62 -14.40
C ASP A 260 13.03 16.48 -15.33
N LEU A 261 12.30 16.83 -16.39
CA LEU A 261 11.82 15.88 -17.41
C LEU A 261 12.94 15.29 -18.28
N SER A 262 14.19 15.78 -18.11
CA SER A 262 15.36 15.25 -18.79
C SER A 262 15.97 14.04 -18.08
N HIS A 263 15.64 13.86 -16.80
CA HIS A 263 16.12 12.73 -16.02
C HIS A 263 15.55 11.41 -16.58
N ARG A 264 16.37 10.35 -16.52
CA ARG A 264 15.97 9.00 -16.92
C ARG A 264 16.29 8.03 -15.81
N ILE A 265 15.28 7.25 -15.44
CA ILE A 265 15.37 6.21 -14.42
C ILE A 265 16.03 5.00 -15.05
N VAL A 266 17.28 4.71 -14.66
CA VAL A 266 18.07 3.59 -15.22
C VAL A 266 17.91 2.36 -14.32
N VAL A 267 17.02 1.46 -14.72
CA VAL A 267 16.86 0.13 -14.11
C VAL A 267 17.16 -0.93 -15.17
N THR A 268 18.18 -1.74 -14.94
CA THR A 268 18.69 -2.75 -15.89
C THR A 268 17.88 -4.06 -15.90
N GLN A 269 16.90 -4.20 -15.01
CA GLN A 269 16.17 -5.43 -14.79
C GLN A 269 14.97 -5.52 -15.75
N GLN A 270 14.72 -6.69 -16.35
CA GLN A 270 13.56 -6.95 -17.22
C GLN A 270 12.35 -7.50 -16.45
N ASN A 271 12.14 -7.00 -15.22
CA ASN A 271 11.00 -7.34 -14.38
C ASN A 271 9.98 -6.19 -14.35
N GLU A 272 8.95 -6.32 -13.52
CA GLU A 272 7.89 -5.34 -13.35
C GLU A 272 8.43 -3.95 -12.96
N ILE A 273 9.50 -3.88 -12.15
CA ILE A 273 10.13 -2.61 -11.76
C ILE A 273 10.81 -1.94 -12.97
N GLY A 274 11.45 -2.74 -13.82
CA GLY A 274 12.02 -2.27 -15.08
C GLY A 274 10.97 -1.69 -16.01
N MET A 275 9.85 -2.41 -16.19
CA MET A 275 8.72 -1.95 -17.02
C MET A 275 8.15 -0.62 -16.53
N VAL A 276 7.97 -0.47 -15.22
CA VAL A 276 7.49 0.80 -14.63
C VAL A 276 8.48 1.93 -14.87
N SER A 277 9.79 1.67 -14.72
CA SER A 277 10.83 2.67 -14.98
C SER A 277 10.83 3.14 -16.44
N GLU A 278 10.63 2.23 -17.39
CA GLU A 278 10.51 2.55 -18.81
C GLU A 278 9.25 3.36 -19.12
N ALA A 279 8.10 2.97 -18.57
CA ALA A 279 6.86 3.73 -18.71
C ALA A 279 6.97 5.17 -18.13
N PHE A 280 7.65 5.35 -17.01
CA PHE A 280 7.93 6.69 -16.45
C PHE A 280 8.84 7.52 -17.34
N ASN A 281 9.87 6.90 -17.94
CA ASN A 281 10.75 7.59 -18.87
C ASN A 281 10.01 8.05 -20.13
N GLU A 282 9.11 7.21 -20.67
CA GLU A 282 8.26 7.56 -21.80
C GLU A 282 7.29 8.70 -21.44
N MET A 283 6.66 8.64 -20.27
CA MET A 283 5.78 9.71 -19.78
C MET A 283 6.54 11.04 -19.64
N ALA A 284 7.74 11.03 -19.07
CA ALA A 284 8.57 12.23 -18.92
C ALA A 284 8.93 12.84 -20.29
N GLU A 285 9.22 12.01 -21.29
CA GLU A 285 9.47 12.45 -22.65
C GLU A 285 8.23 13.09 -23.29
N GLN A 286 7.06 12.43 -23.20
CA GLN A 286 5.79 12.95 -23.71
C GLN A 286 5.39 14.27 -23.03
N LEU A 287 5.62 14.41 -21.73
CA LEU A 287 5.38 15.68 -21.03
C LEU A 287 6.31 16.78 -21.55
N GLY A 288 7.60 16.47 -21.74
CA GLY A 288 8.57 17.44 -22.22
C GLY A 288 8.33 17.91 -23.65
N THR A 289 7.81 17.04 -24.54
CA THR A 289 7.40 17.44 -25.89
C THR A 289 6.15 18.32 -25.85
N ARG A 290 5.15 17.93 -25.05
CA ARG A 290 3.89 18.67 -24.91
C ARG A 290 4.08 20.05 -24.30
N GLU A 291 4.99 20.21 -23.34
CA GLU A 291 5.32 21.51 -22.75
C GLU A 291 5.95 22.45 -23.79
N LYS A 292 6.83 21.93 -24.66
CA LYS A 292 7.41 22.70 -25.76
C LYS A 292 6.38 23.11 -26.81
N GLU A 293 5.48 22.20 -27.18
CA GLU A 293 4.38 22.50 -28.12
C GLU A 293 3.44 23.57 -27.56
N LEU A 294 3.05 23.45 -26.28
CA LEU A 294 2.21 24.45 -25.62
C LEU A 294 2.90 25.81 -25.53
N ALA A 295 4.20 25.85 -25.21
CA ALA A 295 4.95 27.09 -25.19
C ALA A 295 5.01 27.76 -26.58
N ALA A 296 5.21 26.97 -27.64
CA ALA A 296 5.21 27.49 -29.01
C ALA A 296 3.83 28.03 -29.43
N GLN A 297 2.76 27.30 -29.14
CA GLN A 297 1.38 27.74 -29.43
C GLN A 297 1.00 28.99 -28.64
N ALA A 298 1.39 29.07 -27.36
CA ALA A 298 1.12 30.24 -26.54
C ALA A 298 1.80 31.50 -27.10
N GLU A 299 3.04 31.37 -27.57
CA GLU A 299 3.76 32.47 -28.19
C GLU A 299 3.17 32.86 -29.56
N GLU A 300 2.80 31.89 -30.40
CA GLU A 300 2.12 32.14 -31.67
C GLU A 300 0.79 32.88 -31.45
N LEU A 301 -0.01 32.45 -30.47
CA LEU A 301 -1.25 33.09 -30.10
C LEU A 301 -1.03 34.52 -29.57
N ARG A 302 0.02 34.74 -28.77
CA ARG A 302 0.37 36.07 -28.27
C ARG A 302 0.70 37.02 -29.43
N VAL A 303 1.54 36.58 -30.36
CA VAL A 303 1.94 37.37 -31.54
C VAL A 303 0.73 37.66 -32.44
N ALA A 304 -0.12 36.66 -32.70
CA ALA A 304 -1.33 36.83 -33.52
C ALA A 304 -2.31 37.83 -32.89
N LYS A 305 -2.48 37.77 -31.56
CA LYS A 305 -3.32 38.72 -30.81
C LYS A 305 -2.78 40.14 -30.90
N GLU A 306 -1.49 40.35 -30.69
CA GLU A 306 -0.86 41.68 -30.78
C GLU A 306 -0.98 42.29 -32.20
N ALA A 307 -0.84 41.47 -33.24
CA ALA A 307 -1.06 41.87 -34.62
C ALA A 307 -2.52 42.26 -34.90
N ALA A 308 -3.48 41.49 -34.38
CA ALA A 308 -4.91 41.80 -34.51
C ALA A 308 -5.28 43.12 -33.79
N ASP A 309 -4.80 43.31 -32.56
CA ASP A 309 -5.07 44.52 -31.78
C ASP A 309 -4.48 45.77 -32.42
N THR A 310 -3.26 45.68 -32.96
CA THR A 310 -2.63 46.78 -33.69
C THR A 310 -3.36 47.11 -34.98
N ALA A 311 -3.76 46.10 -35.77
CA ALA A 311 -4.55 46.30 -36.97
C ALA A 311 -5.90 46.97 -36.66
N ASN A 312 -6.57 46.55 -35.59
CA ASN A 312 -7.85 47.14 -35.19
C ASN A 312 -7.70 48.61 -34.79
N ARG A 313 -6.68 48.95 -33.99
CA ARG A 313 -6.36 50.35 -33.64
C ARG A 313 -6.02 51.20 -34.87
N ALA A 314 -5.28 50.66 -35.82
CA ALA A 314 -4.95 51.34 -37.07
C ALA A 314 -6.21 51.63 -37.90
N LYS A 315 -7.08 50.63 -38.11
CA LYS A 315 -8.39 50.78 -38.79
C LYS A 315 -9.22 51.90 -38.13
N SER A 316 -9.32 51.83 -36.80
CA SER A 316 -10.02 52.77 -35.95
C SER A 316 -9.53 54.22 -36.06
N THR A 317 -8.22 54.42 -36.17
CA THR A 317 -7.59 55.74 -36.28
C THR A 317 -7.71 56.29 -37.70
N PHE A 318 -7.53 55.43 -38.69
CA PHE A 318 -7.71 55.77 -40.10
C PHE A 318 -9.13 56.29 -40.39
N LEU A 319 -10.16 55.57 -39.93
CA LEU A 319 -11.55 55.98 -40.11
C LEU A 319 -11.82 57.34 -39.44
N ALA A 320 -11.37 57.53 -38.20
CA ALA A 320 -11.56 58.79 -37.47
C ALA A 320 -10.93 59.99 -38.20
N ASN A 321 -9.72 59.84 -38.73
CA ASN A 321 -9.05 60.91 -39.46
C ASN A 321 -9.73 61.20 -40.80
N MET A 322 -10.08 60.16 -41.56
CA MET A 322 -10.78 60.32 -42.85
C MET A 322 -12.13 61.02 -42.71
N SER A 323 -12.82 60.84 -41.58
CA SER A 323 -14.02 61.63 -41.26
C SER A 323 -13.82 63.12 -41.41
N HIS A 324 -12.79 63.63 -40.74
CA HIS A 324 -12.58 65.05 -40.55
C HIS A 324 -12.12 65.68 -41.87
N GLU A 325 -11.26 64.95 -42.59
CA GLU A 325 -10.76 65.32 -43.92
C GLU A 325 -11.87 65.32 -44.98
N LEU A 326 -12.89 64.46 -44.87
CA LEU A 326 -14.03 64.47 -45.80
C LEU A 326 -15.12 65.48 -45.40
N ARG A 327 -15.35 65.69 -44.10
CA ARG A 327 -16.38 66.62 -43.59
C ARG A 327 -16.11 68.05 -44.03
N THR A 328 -14.86 68.48 -43.97
CA THR A 328 -14.45 69.86 -44.27
C THR A 328 -14.72 70.29 -45.72
N PRO A 329 -14.22 69.60 -46.77
CA PRO A 329 -14.50 69.97 -48.16
C PRO A 329 -15.98 69.82 -48.51
N LEU A 330 -16.66 68.82 -47.93
CA LEU A 330 -18.07 68.59 -48.21
C LEU A 330 -18.96 69.68 -47.62
N ASN A 331 -18.68 70.13 -46.40
CA ASN A 331 -19.33 71.31 -45.82
C ASN A 331 -19.09 72.57 -46.65
N ALA A 332 -17.91 72.73 -47.25
CA ALA A 332 -17.65 73.84 -48.17
C ALA A 332 -18.50 73.75 -49.44
N VAL A 333 -18.60 72.56 -50.07
CA VAL A 333 -19.47 72.33 -51.24
C VAL A 333 -20.94 72.63 -50.92
N ILE A 334 -21.43 72.18 -49.76
CA ILE A 334 -22.79 72.46 -49.27
C ILE A 334 -22.98 73.97 -49.03
N GLY A 335 -22.02 74.64 -48.38
CA GLY A 335 -22.11 76.06 -48.08
C GLY A 335 -22.11 76.93 -49.34
N TYR A 336 -21.25 76.64 -50.33
CA TYR A 336 -21.25 77.37 -51.60
C TYR A 336 -22.52 77.13 -52.41
N SER A 337 -23.05 75.90 -52.40
CA SER A 337 -24.34 75.62 -53.06
C SER A 337 -25.52 76.30 -52.35
N GLU A 338 -25.49 76.48 -51.02
CA GLU A 338 -26.47 77.31 -50.30
C GLU A 338 -26.39 78.78 -50.68
N ILE A 339 -25.18 79.36 -50.73
CA ILE A 339 -24.98 80.77 -51.13
C ILE A 339 -25.52 81.03 -52.54
N LEU A 340 -25.27 80.11 -53.47
CA LEU A 340 -25.79 80.19 -54.83
C LEU A 340 -27.32 80.13 -54.87
N LEU A 341 -27.93 79.24 -54.08
CA LEU A 341 -29.40 79.11 -54.00
C LEU A 341 -30.08 80.29 -53.30
N MET A 342 -29.39 81.01 -52.42
CA MET A 342 -29.89 82.25 -51.81
C MET A 342 -29.88 83.45 -52.79
N GLY A 343 -29.31 83.29 -53.98
CA GLY A 343 -29.25 84.36 -55.00
C GLY A 343 -28.28 85.49 -54.65
N ILE A 344 -27.41 85.31 -53.65
CA ILE A 344 -26.45 86.33 -53.18
C ILE A 344 -25.46 86.71 -54.30
N ASN A 345 -25.14 85.78 -55.19
CA ASN A 345 -24.22 85.98 -56.31
C ASN A 345 -24.94 86.26 -57.65
N GLY A 346 -26.24 86.55 -57.62
CA GLY A 346 -27.09 86.76 -58.80
C GLY A 346 -28.13 85.64 -58.99
N PRO A 347 -29.17 85.87 -59.82
CA PRO A 347 -30.23 84.89 -60.06
C PRO A 347 -29.72 83.71 -60.90
N LEU A 348 -30.04 82.49 -60.47
CA LEU A 348 -29.85 81.26 -61.25
C LEU A 348 -31.02 81.08 -62.23
N ASN A 349 -30.77 80.48 -63.40
CA ASN A 349 -31.86 79.95 -64.22
C ASN A 349 -32.41 78.66 -63.59
N GLU A 350 -33.60 78.22 -63.99
CA GLU A 350 -34.28 77.05 -63.39
C GLU A 350 -33.40 75.79 -63.42
N GLU A 351 -32.73 75.52 -64.54
CA GLU A 351 -31.85 74.36 -64.71
C GLU A 351 -30.63 74.39 -63.76
N CYS A 352 -29.90 75.52 -63.66
CA CYS A 352 -28.80 75.63 -62.70
C CYS A 352 -29.28 75.62 -61.25
N GLN A 353 -30.48 76.10 -60.97
CA GLN A 353 -31.06 76.01 -59.63
C GLN A 353 -31.31 74.55 -59.24
N GLU A 354 -31.86 73.74 -60.15
CA GLU A 354 -32.03 72.29 -59.95
C GLU A 354 -30.69 71.57 -59.76
N ASP A 355 -29.67 71.88 -60.56
CA ASP A 355 -28.33 71.28 -60.44
C ASP A 355 -27.65 71.63 -59.12
N VAL A 356 -27.67 72.91 -58.70
CA VAL A 356 -27.05 73.36 -57.44
C VAL A 356 -27.79 72.77 -56.25
N GLN A 357 -29.12 72.67 -56.33
CA GLN A 357 -29.94 71.96 -55.35
C GLN A 357 -29.55 70.48 -55.25
N ALA A 358 -29.35 69.80 -56.38
CA ALA A 358 -28.89 68.42 -56.41
C ALA A 358 -27.48 68.25 -55.80
N ILE A 359 -26.54 69.16 -56.10
CA ILE A 359 -25.19 69.14 -55.51
C ILE A 359 -25.27 69.28 -53.98
N ARG A 360 -26.06 70.23 -53.48
CA ARG A 360 -26.24 70.45 -52.04
C ARG A 360 -26.81 69.22 -51.36
N ASP A 361 -27.87 68.65 -51.94
CA ASP A 361 -28.60 67.53 -51.34
C ASP A 361 -27.73 66.26 -51.35
N ASN A 362 -26.97 66.00 -52.42
CA ASN A 362 -25.98 64.91 -52.47
C ASN A 362 -24.81 65.14 -51.49
N GLY A 363 -24.34 66.38 -51.35
CA GLY A 363 -23.30 66.73 -50.37
C GLY A 363 -23.75 66.44 -48.94
N ARG A 364 -24.96 66.87 -48.56
CA ARG A 364 -25.55 66.57 -47.25
C ARG A 364 -25.76 65.07 -47.04
N HIS A 365 -26.14 64.34 -48.09
CA HIS A 365 -26.29 62.89 -48.04
C HIS A 365 -24.96 62.17 -47.74
N LEU A 366 -23.89 62.53 -48.45
CA LEU A 366 -22.57 61.95 -48.25
C LEU A 366 -22.01 62.26 -46.85
N LEU A 367 -22.26 63.46 -46.33
CA LEU A 367 -21.83 63.87 -44.98
C LEU A 367 -22.47 62.97 -43.91
N ARG A 368 -23.77 62.67 -44.09
CA ARG A 368 -24.53 61.77 -43.21
C ARG A 368 -23.98 60.35 -43.28
N LEU A 369 -23.76 59.82 -44.49
CA LEU A 369 -23.15 58.51 -44.73
C LEU A 369 -21.81 58.33 -44.00
N ILE A 370 -20.92 59.31 -44.17
CA ILE A 370 -19.61 59.29 -43.50
C ILE A 370 -19.81 59.31 -41.98
N SER A 371 -20.70 60.17 -41.47
CA SER A 371 -20.98 60.24 -40.03
C SER A 371 -21.50 58.92 -39.47
N ASP A 372 -22.43 58.26 -40.17
CA ASP A 372 -23.01 56.98 -39.77
C ASP A 372 -21.94 55.87 -39.68
N VAL A 373 -21.08 55.74 -40.69
CA VAL A 373 -19.98 54.75 -40.70
C VAL A 373 -19.03 54.94 -39.52
N LEU A 374 -18.83 56.18 -39.10
CA LEU A 374 -17.91 56.50 -38.00
C LEU A 374 -18.53 56.32 -36.63
N ASP A 375 -19.80 56.69 -36.49
CA ASP A 375 -20.54 56.41 -35.27
C ASP A 375 -20.55 54.88 -35.06
N LEU A 376 -20.80 54.08 -36.11
CA LEU A 376 -20.67 52.63 -36.05
C LEU A 376 -19.25 52.18 -35.65
N ALA A 377 -18.21 52.67 -36.32
CA ALA A 377 -16.82 52.31 -36.02
C ALA A 377 -16.39 52.69 -34.59
N LYS A 378 -16.94 53.78 -34.03
CA LYS A 378 -16.71 54.17 -32.64
C LYS A 378 -17.42 53.24 -31.67
N ILE A 379 -18.63 52.79 -32.00
CA ILE A 379 -19.37 51.85 -31.17
C ILE A 379 -18.71 50.47 -31.19
N GLU A 380 -18.32 49.93 -32.35
CA GLU A 380 -17.57 48.66 -32.48
C GLU A 380 -16.26 48.67 -31.68
N ALA A 381 -15.57 49.82 -31.67
CA ALA A 381 -14.33 50.00 -30.93
C ALA A 381 -14.54 50.25 -29.42
N GLY A 382 -15.79 50.32 -28.93
CA GLY A 382 -16.11 50.64 -27.54
C GLY A 382 -15.71 52.06 -27.11
N ARG A 383 -15.54 52.98 -28.07
CA ARG A 383 -15.06 54.36 -27.86
C ARG A 383 -16.17 55.41 -27.91
N MET A 384 -17.41 55.00 -28.14
CA MET A 384 -18.57 55.89 -28.10
C MET A 384 -18.98 56.15 -26.64
N SER A 385 -19.08 57.42 -26.26
CA SER A 385 -19.55 57.85 -24.94
C SER A 385 -20.76 58.77 -25.08
N LEU A 386 -21.69 58.65 -24.13
CA LEU A 386 -22.89 59.50 -24.05
C LEU A 386 -22.65 60.68 -23.11
N VAL A 387 -23.12 61.86 -23.51
CA VAL A 387 -23.17 63.04 -22.64
C VAL A 387 -24.53 63.07 -21.95
N LYS A 388 -24.63 62.51 -20.74
CA LYS A 388 -25.90 62.42 -20.00
C LYS A 388 -26.30 63.78 -19.41
N GLU A 389 -27.49 64.25 -19.77
CA GLU A 389 -28.15 65.46 -19.26
C GLU A 389 -29.66 65.23 -19.05
N LEU A 390 -30.35 66.22 -18.47
CA LEU A 390 -31.81 66.18 -18.32
C LEU A 390 -32.46 66.54 -19.66
N VAL A 391 -33.18 65.58 -20.25
CA VAL A 391 -33.84 65.71 -21.54
C VAL A 391 -35.35 65.77 -21.34
N TYR A 392 -35.95 66.92 -21.67
CA TYR A 392 -37.40 67.10 -21.64
C TYR A 392 -38.02 66.58 -22.94
N VAL A 393 -38.87 65.56 -22.84
CA VAL A 393 -39.47 64.86 -23.99
C VAL A 393 -40.28 65.80 -24.88
N SER A 394 -41.02 66.75 -24.30
CA SER A 394 -41.79 67.75 -25.05
C SER A 394 -40.88 68.62 -25.94
N THR A 395 -39.78 69.13 -25.39
CA THR A 395 -38.81 69.94 -26.12
C THR A 395 -38.16 69.15 -27.25
N LEU A 396 -37.76 67.91 -26.95
CA LEU A 396 -37.19 67.01 -27.95
C LEU A 396 -38.16 66.78 -29.12
N ILE A 397 -39.44 66.51 -28.84
CA ILE A 397 -40.47 66.28 -29.86
C ILE A 397 -40.72 67.53 -30.70
N ASP A 398 -40.78 68.72 -30.08
CA ASP A 398 -40.99 69.98 -30.79
C ASP A 398 -39.83 70.32 -31.75
N GLU A 399 -38.59 70.05 -31.34
CA GLU A 399 -37.40 70.19 -32.19
C GLU A 399 -37.49 69.26 -33.40
N ILE A 400 -37.80 67.98 -33.18
CA ILE A 400 -37.92 66.96 -34.22
C ILE A 400 -39.03 67.31 -35.21
N LYS A 401 -40.18 67.76 -34.71
CA LYS A 401 -41.29 68.26 -35.52
C LYS A 401 -40.82 69.39 -36.42
N THR A 402 -40.20 70.43 -35.84
CA THR A 402 -39.75 71.61 -36.57
C THR A 402 -38.73 71.25 -37.65
N ALA A 403 -37.77 70.38 -37.33
CA ALA A 403 -36.75 69.92 -38.27
C ALA A 403 -37.32 69.14 -39.48
N ASN A 404 -38.46 68.47 -39.32
CA ASN A 404 -39.05 67.62 -40.36
C ASN A 404 -40.26 68.25 -41.08
N MET A 405 -40.74 69.44 -40.66
CA MET A 405 -41.88 70.12 -41.29
C MET A 405 -41.68 70.33 -42.81
N GLY A 406 -40.47 70.65 -43.24
CA GLY A 406 -40.16 70.86 -44.66
C GLY A 406 -40.29 69.59 -45.53
N LEU A 407 -40.10 68.41 -44.93
CA LEU A 407 -40.33 67.12 -45.61
C LEU A 407 -41.81 66.76 -45.64
N LEU A 408 -42.52 67.05 -44.54
CA LEU A 408 -43.96 66.79 -44.41
C LEU A 408 -44.80 67.65 -45.36
N HIS A 409 -44.45 68.93 -45.58
CA HIS A 409 -45.18 69.81 -46.51
C HIS A 409 -45.08 69.40 -48.00
N LYS A 410 -44.12 68.55 -48.36
CA LYS A 410 -43.93 68.08 -49.74
C LYS A 410 -44.79 66.87 -50.10
N LYS A 411 -45.43 66.22 -49.12
CA LYS A 411 -46.26 65.02 -49.30
C LYS A 411 -47.63 65.22 -48.63
N PRO A 412 -48.70 64.57 -49.11
CA PRO A 412 -50.02 64.60 -48.47
C PRO A 412 -50.05 63.71 -47.22
N ILE A 413 -49.27 64.07 -46.19
CA ILE A 413 -49.13 63.34 -44.93
C ILE A 413 -49.58 64.23 -43.77
N GLN A 414 -50.46 63.71 -42.91
CA GLN A 414 -50.85 64.36 -41.66
C GLN A 414 -49.95 63.88 -40.51
N LEU A 415 -49.26 64.80 -39.83
CA LEU A 415 -48.51 64.51 -38.61
C LEU A 415 -49.40 64.77 -37.38
N MET A 416 -49.62 63.74 -36.57
CA MET A 416 -50.29 63.82 -35.27
C MET A 416 -49.26 63.65 -34.14
N ILE A 417 -49.37 64.45 -33.08
CA ILE A 417 -48.47 64.41 -31.94
C ILE A 417 -49.30 64.22 -30.68
N GLU A 418 -49.01 63.16 -29.94
CA GLU A 418 -49.73 62.76 -28.73
C GLU A 418 -48.72 62.60 -27.59
N VAL A 419 -48.56 63.64 -26.78
CA VAL A 419 -47.63 63.63 -25.64
C VAL A 419 -48.43 63.64 -24.35
N GLU A 420 -48.21 62.64 -23.50
CA GLU A 420 -48.80 62.59 -22.16
C GLU A 420 -48.34 63.80 -21.33
N GLU A 421 -49.28 64.49 -20.68
CA GLU A 421 -48.97 65.64 -19.83
C GLU A 421 -48.19 65.20 -18.58
N GLY A 422 -47.17 65.98 -18.20
CA GLY A 422 -46.43 65.76 -16.96
C GLY A 422 -45.38 64.64 -17.01
N LEU A 423 -44.91 64.24 -18.19
CA LEU A 423 -43.80 63.30 -18.32
C LEU A 423 -42.55 63.81 -17.60
N PRO A 424 -41.92 63.00 -16.73
CA PRO A 424 -40.66 63.36 -16.09
C PRO A 424 -39.52 63.46 -17.13
N PRO A 425 -38.50 64.30 -16.87
CA PRO A 425 -37.34 64.38 -17.76
C PRO A 425 -36.57 63.05 -17.77
N LEU A 426 -36.03 62.70 -18.93
CA LEU A 426 -35.12 61.58 -19.12
C LEU A 426 -33.69 61.98 -18.73
N VAL A 427 -32.87 61.02 -18.32
CA VAL A 427 -31.42 61.22 -18.21
C VAL A 427 -30.76 60.56 -19.42
N GLY A 428 -30.19 61.37 -20.32
CA GLY A 428 -29.66 60.87 -21.58
C GLY A 428 -28.93 61.93 -22.38
N ASP A 429 -28.42 61.55 -23.55
CA ASP A 429 -27.75 62.45 -24.48
C ASP A 429 -28.76 63.03 -25.46
N HIS A 430 -29.08 64.32 -25.30
CA HIS A 430 -30.10 65.01 -26.12
C HIS A 430 -29.82 64.89 -27.61
N LEU A 431 -28.56 65.08 -28.01
CA LEU A 431 -28.15 65.03 -29.41
C LEU A 431 -28.37 63.63 -30.00
N ARG A 432 -27.99 62.58 -29.26
CA ARG A 432 -28.15 61.19 -29.72
C ARG A 432 -29.60 60.74 -29.71
N LEU A 433 -30.40 61.13 -28.72
CA LEU A 433 -31.83 60.85 -28.71
C LEU A 433 -32.57 61.58 -29.85
N SER A 434 -32.18 62.83 -30.13
CA SER A 434 -32.67 63.60 -31.28
C SER A 434 -32.29 62.93 -32.61
N GLN A 435 -31.06 62.41 -32.73
CA GLN A 435 -30.62 61.63 -33.89
C GLN A 435 -31.51 60.38 -34.09
N VAL A 436 -31.79 59.63 -33.02
CA VAL A 436 -32.65 58.45 -33.09
C VAL A 436 -34.06 58.80 -33.57
N LEU A 437 -34.71 59.78 -32.93
CA LEU A 437 -36.08 60.18 -33.29
C LEU A 437 -36.17 60.79 -34.69
N THR A 438 -35.18 61.59 -35.09
CA THR A 438 -35.09 62.11 -36.45
C THR A 438 -35.00 60.97 -37.46
N ASN A 439 -34.18 59.96 -37.18
CA ASN A 439 -34.03 58.81 -38.06
C ASN A 439 -35.35 58.04 -38.20
N LEU A 440 -36.03 57.75 -37.08
CA LEU A 440 -37.34 57.07 -37.11
C LEU A 440 -38.41 57.89 -37.85
N LEU A 441 -38.55 59.18 -37.54
CA LEU A 441 -39.53 60.05 -38.19
C LEU A 441 -39.23 60.22 -39.68
N SER A 442 -37.95 60.38 -40.06
CA SER A 442 -37.57 60.49 -41.46
C SER A 442 -37.84 59.21 -42.25
N ASN A 443 -37.71 58.03 -41.62
CA ASN A 443 -38.11 56.76 -42.20
C ASN A 443 -39.63 56.69 -42.38
N ALA A 444 -40.42 57.08 -41.37
CA ALA A 444 -41.88 57.15 -41.48
C ALA A 444 -42.33 58.05 -42.65
N VAL A 445 -41.73 59.24 -42.79
CA VAL A 445 -42.02 60.18 -43.89
C VAL A 445 -41.55 59.62 -45.24
N LYS A 446 -40.44 58.91 -45.27
CA LYS A 446 -39.89 58.30 -46.49
C LYS A 446 -40.82 57.23 -47.05
N PHE A 447 -41.33 56.34 -46.20
CA PHE A 447 -42.10 55.15 -46.59
C PHE A 447 -43.62 55.34 -46.58
N THR A 448 -44.09 56.53 -46.20
CA THR A 448 -45.49 56.95 -46.37
C THR A 448 -45.60 57.87 -47.60
N GLU A 449 -46.45 57.52 -48.56
CA GLU A 449 -46.75 58.39 -49.72
C GLU A 449 -47.91 59.35 -49.42
N HIS A 450 -48.97 58.83 -48.81
CA HIS A 450 -50.14 59.55 -48.33
C HIS A 450 -50.63 58.88 -47.04
N GLY A 451 -51.27 59.64 -46.15
CA GLY A 451 -51.82 59.10 -44.91
C GLY A 451 -51.34 59.84 -43.66
N THR A 452 -51.06 59.09 -42.59
CA THR A 452 -50.81 59.66 -41.27
C THR A 452 -49.52 59.13 -40.67
N ILE A 453 -48.80 60.01 -39.97
CA ILE A 453 -47.72 59.65 -39.06
C ILE A 453 -48.11 60.12 -37.65
N VAL A 454 -47.99 59.26 -36.65
CA VAL A 454 -48.28 59.58 -35.25
C VAL A 454 -47.02 59.47 -34.41
N LEU A 455 -46.67 60.55 -33.71
CA LEU A 455 -45.58 60.57 -32.75
C LEU A 455 -46.17 60.60 -31.34
N ARG A 456 -45.98 59.51 -30.57
CA ARG A 456 -46.49 59.39 -29.21
C ARG A 456 -45.39 59.40 -28.17
N ALA A 457 -45.67 59.99 -27.02
CA ALA A 457 -44.85 59.85 -25.83
C ALA A 457 -45.73 59.60 -24.61
N TYR A 458 -45.47 58.51 -23.90
CA TYR A 458 -46.24 58.10 -22.73
C TYR A 458 -45.39 57.33 -21.72
N ARG A 459 -45.79 57.35 -20.46
CA ARG A 459 -45.12 56.62 -19.39
C ARG A 459 -45.59 55.17 -19.37
N THR A 460 -44.65 54.24 -19.27
CA THR A 460 -44.90 52.80 -19.09
C THR A 460 -44.14 52.31 -17.85
N GLY A 461 -44.79 52.38 -16.69
CA GLY A 461 -44.19 51.98 -15.41
C GLY A 461 -42.99 52.86 -15.02
N ASP A 462 -41.80 52.27 -15.04
CA ASP A 462 -40.50 52.91 -14.78
C ASP A 462 -39.77 53.36 -16.06
N LYS A 463 -40.43 53.30 -17.23
CA LYS A 463 -39.89 53.75 -18.51
C LYS A 463 -40.75 54.85 -19.13
N VAL A 464 -40.16 55.62 -20.04
CA VAL A 464 -40.89 56.46 -21.01
C VAL A 464 -40.81 55.78 -22.37
N ALA A 465 -41.96 55.59 -22.99
CA ALA A 465 -42.09 55.10 -24.35
C ALA A 465 -42.18 56.28 -25.32
N LEU A 466 -41.38 56.25 -26.38
CA LEU A 466 -41.44 57.15 -27.53
C LEU A 466 -41.77 56.31 -28.75
N GLU A 467 -42.87 56.64 -29.44
CA GLU A 467 -43.42 55.81 -30.51
C GLU A 467 -43.58 56.62 -31.79
N VAL A 468 -43.13 56.06 -32.91
CA VAL A 468 -43.35 56.60 -34.25
C VAL A 468 -44.15 55.57 -35.04
N GLU A 469 -45.42 55.89 -35.30
CA GLU A 469 -46.31 55.08 -36.13
C GLU A 469 -46.48 55.74 -37.50
N ASP A 470 -46.39 54.97 -38.57
CA ASP A 470 -46.65 55.37 -39.94
C ASP A 470 -47.71 54.48 -40.58
N SER A 471 -48.52 55.04 -41.48
CA SER A 471 -49.49 54.30 -42.29
C SER A 471 -48.94 53.92 -43.67
N GLY A 472 -47.62 53.73 -43.78
CA GLY A 472 -46.91 53.52 -45.03
C GLY A 472 -46.99 52.07 -45.54
N ILE A 473 -46.00 51.69 -46.35
CA ILE A 473 -45.97 50.39 -47.04
C ILE A 473 -45.84 49.18 -46.10
N GLY A 474 -45.44 49.38 -44.85
CA GLY A 474 -45.12 48.30 -43.91
C GLY A 474 -43.98 47.38 -44.40
N MET A 475 -43.79 46.25 -43.71
CA MET A 475 -42.66 45.33 -43.93
C MET A 475 -43.11 43.86 -43.94
N SER A 476 -42.38 43.02 -44.68
CA SER A 476 -42.51 41.56 -44.58
C SER A 476 -41.84 41.03 -43.31
N GLU A 477 -42.17 39.82 -42.90
CA GLU A 477 -41.58 39.15 -41.72
C GLU A 477 -40.05 39.02 -41.84
N GLU A 478 -39.54 38.61 -43.02
CA GLU A 478 -38.10 38.55 -43.31
C GLU A 478 -37.42 39.92 -43.17
N SER A 479 -38.11 40.99 -43.58
CA SER A 479 -37.58 42.35 -43.49
C SER A 479 -37.54 42.85 -42.05
N LEU A 480 -38.51 42.44 -41.23
CA LEU A 480 -38.65 42.83 -39.84
C LEU A 480 -37.54 42.20 -38.96
N GLU A 481 -37.12 40.96 -39.25
CA GLU A 481 -35.98 40.32 -38.58
C GLU A 481 -34.65 41.02 -38.91
N ALA A 482 -34.52 41.51 -40.14
CA ALA A 482 -33.28 42.03 -40.69
C ALA A 482 -33.10 43.55 -40.56
N ILE A 483 -34.12 44.31 -40.16
CA ILE A 483 -34.12 45.78 -40.29
C ILE A 483 -33.08 46.50 -39.41
N PHE A 484 -32.61 45.84 -38.34
CA PHE A 484 -31.56 46.37 -37.47
C PHE A 484 -30.16 45.83 -37.80
N GLU A 485 -30.02 45.02 -38.86
CA GLU A 485 -28.72 44.58 -39.37
C GLU A 485 -28.01 45.73 -40.12
N GLU A 486 -26.69 45.80 -39.99
CA GLU A 486 -25.87 46.83 -40.62
C GLU A 486 -25.82 46.63 -42.14
N PHE A 487 -25.89 47.74 -42.89
CA PHE A 487 -25.85 47.78 -44.36
C PHE A 487 -26.99 47.03 -45.08
N ARG A 488 -28.00 46.54 -44.35
CA ARG A 488 -29.13 45.82 -44.94
C ARG A 488 -30.23 46.79 -45.36
N GLN A 489 -30.75 46.61 -46.58
CA GLN A 489 -31.90 47.35 -47.12
C GLN A 489 -32.98 46.38 -47.55
N VAL A 490 -34.23 46.75 -47.26
CA VAL A 490 -35.39 45.85 -47.32
C VAL A 490 -35.83 45.50 -48.76
N ASP A 491 -35.40 46.21 -49.82
CA ASP A 491 -35.68 45.79 -51.21
C ASP A 491 -34.76 46.49 -52.26
N PRO A 492 -33.96 45.75 -53.06
CA PRO A 492 -33.13 46.33 -54.13
C PRO A 492 -33.94 46.91 -55.30
N SER A 493 -35.17 46.44 -55.50
CA SER A 493 -36.02 46.85 -56.64
C SER A 493 -36.65 48.25 -56.44
N GLN A 494 -36.87 48.63 -55.18
CA GLN A 494 -37.33 49.97 -54.76
C GLN A 494 -36.18 50.94 -54.41
N ALA A 495 -34.93 50.47 -54.40
CA ALA A 495 -33.73 51.28 -54.14
C ALA A 495 -33.57 52.49 -55.10
N ARG A 496 -34.16 52.44 -56.30
CA ARG A 496 -34.18 53.57 -57.25
C ARG A 496 -35.03 54.77 -56.77
N ARG A 497 -35.94 54.59 -55.82
CA ARG A 497 -36.78 55.68 -55.26
C ARG A 497 -36.43 56.04 -53.81
N ALA A 498 -35.64 55.23 -53.11
CA ALA A 498 -35.51 55.29 -51.65
C ALA A 498 -34.04 55.27 -51.16
N GLN A 499 -33.32 56.39 -51.31
CA GLN A 499 -31.95 56.57 -50.76
C GLN A 499 -31.86 56.29 -49.25
N GLY A 500 -30.93 55.44 -48.83
CA GLY A 500 -30.64 55.12 -47.42
C GLY A 500 -29.32 54.39 -47.28
N THR A 501 -28.73 54.38 -46.09
CA THR A 501 -27.39 53.82 -45.83
C THR A 501 -27.44 52.39 -45.27
N GLY A 502 -28.60 51.97 -44.76
CA GLY A 502 -28.75 50.71 -44.01
C GLY A 502 -28.13 50.76 -42.61
N LEU A 503 -27.57 51.91 -42.18
CA LEU A 503 -26.88 52.04 -40.89
C LEU A 503 -27.75 52.72 -39.83
N GLY A 504 -28.69 53.58 -40.23
CA GLY A 504 -29.43 54.43 -39.30
C GLY A 504 -30.15 53.65 -38.19
N LEU A 505 -30.85 52.57 -38.52
CA LEU A 505 -31.60 51.78 -37.53
C LEU A 505 -30.69 50.94 -36.63
N ALA A 506 -29.59 50.40 -37.17
CA ALA A 506 -28.56 49.72 -36.38
C ALA A 506 -27.91 50.68 -35.36
N ILE A 507 -27.55 51.90 -35.79
CA ILE A 507 -27.03 52.96 -34.92
C ILE A 507 -28.09 53.36 -33.88
N SER A 508 -29.35 53.55 -34.30
CA SER A 508 -30.45 53.86 -33.38
C SER A 508 -30.57 52.81 -32.27
N ARG A 509 -30.49 51.51 -32.62
CA ARG A 509 -30.53 50.42 -31.65
C ARG A 509 -29.36 50.49 -30.66
N HIS A 510 -28.14 50.70 -31.15
CA HIS A 510 -26.96 50.82 -30.28
C HIS A 510 -27.01 52.05 -29.38
N LEU A 511 -27.45 53.20 -29.90
CA LEU A 511 -27.63 54.43 -29.11
C LEU A 511 -28.64 54.19 -27.99
N ILE A 512 -29.80 53.59 -28.27
CA ILE A 512 -30.81 53.29 -27.26
C ILE A 512 -30.31 52.27 -26.22
N GLN A 513 -29.58 51.24 -26.64
CA GLN A 513 -28.96 50.28 -25.73
C GLN A 513 -27.93 50.93 -24.80
N MET A 514 -27.10 51.86 -25.29
CA MET A 514 -26.17 52.62 -24.45
C MET A 514 -26.89 53.54 -23.45
N HIS A 515 -28.13 53.96 -23.75
CA HIS A 515 -29.01 54.67 -22.80
C HIS A 515 -29.72 53.72 -21.82
N GLY A 516 -29.46 52.41 -21.85
CA GLY A 516 -30.13 51.41 -21.02
C GLY A 516 -31.57 51.13 -21.44
N GLY A 517 -31.97 51.56 -22.64
CA GLY A 517 -33.30 51.35 -23.20
C GLY A 517 -33.36 50.21 -24.21
N GLU A 518 -34.53 50.02 -24.79
CA GLU A 518 -34.80 49.07 -25.87
C GLU A 518 -35.57 49.76 -27.01
N ILE A 519 -35.32 49.32 -28.25
CA ILE A 519 -36.07 49.73 -29.43
C ILE A 519 -36.72 48.48 -30.03
N ASP A 520 -38.00 48.59 -30.34
CA ASP A 520 -38.85 47.52 -30.86
C ASP A 520 -39.61 48.00 -32.09
N VAL A 521 -40.04 47.08 -32.93
CA VAL A 521 -40.78 47.40 -34.16
C VAL A 521 -41.91 46.40 -34.39
N ARG A 522 -43.07 46.92 -34.77
CA ARG A 522 -44.22 46.15 -35.24
C ARG A 522 -44.62 46.66 -36.61
N SER A 523 -44.78 45.79 -37.58
CA SER A 523 -45.20 46.20 -38.93
C SER A 523 -45.94 45.07 -39.64
N GLU A 524 -46.87 45.45 -40.50
CA GLU A 524 -47.56 44.53 -41.40
C GLU A 524 -47.58 45.16 -42.80
N LEU A 525 -47.23 44.36 -43.81
CA LEU A 525 -47.17 44.82 -45.20
C LEU A 525 -48.51 45.43 -45.64
N GLY A 526 -48.47 46.67 -46.12
CA GLY A 526 -49.61 47.46 -46.57
C GLY A 526 -50.39 48.19 -45.46
N LYS A 527 -50.03 48.00 -44.18
CA LYS A 527 -50.68 48.69 -43.04
C LYS A 527 -49.78 49.70 -42.33
N GLY A 528 -48.47 49.66 -42.57
CA GLY A 528 -47.50 50.59 -42.00
C GLY A 528 -46.63 49.97 -40.90
N SER A 529 -45.94 50.82 -40.14
CA SER A 529 -44.98 50.39 -39.12
C SER A 529 -45.09 51.22 -37.85
N THR A 530 -44.76 50.62 -36.72
CA THR A 530 -44.69 51.27 -35.41
C THR A 530 -43.35 50.95 -34.77
N PHE A 531 -42.51 51.96 -34.62
CA PHE A 531 -41.25 51.85 -33.88
C PHE A 531 -41.46 52.39 -32.46
N THR A 532 -41.13 51.58 -31.45
CA THR A 532 -41.27 51.96 -30.03
C THR A 532 -39.93 51.92 -29.34
N ILE A 533 -39.48 53.07 -28.85
CA ILE A 533 -38.31 53.20 -27.97
C ILE A 533 -38.79 53.23 -26.53
N ARG A 534 -38.16 52.48 -25.62
CA ARG A 534 -38.45 52.54 -24.19
C ARG A 534 -37.18 52.86 -23.43
N LEU A 535 -37.16 54.02 -22.76
CA LEU A 535 -36.01 54.52 -22.00
C LEU A 535 -36.31 54.47 -20.51
N PRO A 536 -35.36 54.00 -19.67
CA PRO A 536 -35.56 53.94 -18.23
C PRO A 536 -35.62 55.35 -17.63
N LEU A 537 -36.50 55.53 -16.65
CA LEU A 537 -36.48 56.68 -15.76
C LEU A 537 -35.44 56.42 -14.68
N GLU A 538 -34.21 56.93 -14.88
CA GLU A 538 -33.24 56.97 -13.79
C GLU A 538 -33.85 57.77 -12.63
N ARG A 539 -33.94 57.15 -11.45
CA ARG A 539 -34.19 57.90 -10.22
C ARG A 539 -33.01 58.85 -10.06
N ALA A 540 -33.26 60.15 -10.06
CA ALA A 540 -32.25 61.11 -9.66
C ALA A 540 -31.79 60.72 -8.24
N GLU A 541 -30.63 60.06 -8.13
CA GLU A 541 -29.95 59.96 -6.85
C GLU A 541 -29.57 61.39 -6.47
N VAL A 542 -30.34 61.95 -5.55
CA VAL A 542 -29.91 63.11 -4.77
C VAL A 542 -28.67 62.64 -4.01
N ARG A 543 -27.50 62.83 -4.61
CA ARG A 543 -26.25 62.86 -3.86
C ARG A 543 -26.33 64.08 -2.95
N ILE A 544 -26.70 63.84 -1.69
CA ILE A 544 -26.53 64.80 -0.58
C ILE A 544 -25.05 65.04 -0.38
#